data_AF-A0A2S8ZLA0-F1
#
_entry.id   AF-A0A2S8ZLA0-F1
#
_cell.length_a   1.000
_cell.length_b   1.000
_cell.length_c   1.000
_cell.angle_alpha   90.00
_cell.angle_beta   90.00
_cell.angle_gamma   90.00
#
_symmetry.space_group_name_H-M   'P 1'
#
loop_
_entity.id
_entity.type
_entity.pdbx_description
1 polymer ?
#
loop_
_entity_poly.entity_id
_entity_poly.type
_entity_poly.pdbx_seq_one_letter_code
_entity_poly.pdbx_strand_id
1 'polypeptide(L)'
;MSIPSEMQDKYAKNVLCNTSLKNLPNEEWKEIKEFENYMISNYGRIKSVERWANPLNGRKFKLPERIMKLQFMQFYNKHLEGNFYNITCLLSSEGKRFRKSVPRLVYYHFVEKFELNDRKTLISFKDNNRFHLHAENLERLSVSEELFKRVRTNRVKNSRSDYNQSVNQYTTEGNLLSTFDSIDSASDSLGIVNRHILAVIKKERLTAGGFRWFLKNYIPKKEDFIFSPQIENSTRLLNRSLWEKLGSPSIDETNPPACMNLSLKDLPGERWKPIPGFEDCYIISSMGRIKRLAGWTTIGRKLFFKEQILSIMLDGNINMAYHLFCVLRYNGNKTHIIITRLLYHLFVKEFDIHDRRLVVVNKNNPLWDIDLSKLSLQPVYSLLKQKNRGNR
;
A
#
# COMPACT_ATOMS: atom_id res chain seq x y z
N MET A 1 -31.60 6.42 -19.12
CA MET A 1 -31.16 6.60 -17.72
C MET A 1 -32.33 7.14 -16.94
N SER A 2 -32.96 6.24 -16.20
CA SER A 2 -33.98 6.55 -15.19
C SER A 2 -33.37 7.45 -14.13
N ILE A 3 -34.16 8.40 -13.69
CA ILE A 3 -33.84 9.34 -12.64
C ILE A 3 -33.63 8.56 -11.32
N PRO A 4 -32.50 8.72 -10.61
CA PRO A 4 -32.27 8.06 -9.32
C PRO A 4 -33.32 8.47 -8.28
N SER A 5 -33.60 7.57 -7.33
CA SER A 5 -34.54 7.76 -6.21
C SER A 5 -34.25 8.98 -5.31
N GLU A 6 -33.07 9.57 -5.46
CA GLU A 6 -32.59 10.77 -4.76
C GLU A 6 -33.12 12.10 -5.37
N MET A 7 -33.97 12.08 -6.41
CA MET A 7 -34.66 13.26 -6.98
C MET A 7 -35.93 13.70 -6.21
N GLN A 8 -35.92 13.64 -4.87
CA GLN A 8 -36.94 14.32 -4.04
C GLN A 8 -36.69 15.84 -3.93
N ASP A 9 -35.53 16.31 -4.41
CA ASP A 9 -35.18 17.72 -4.39
C ASP A 9 -36.16 18.55 -5.24
N LYS A 10 -36.87 19.47 -4.56
CA LYS A 10 -37.91 20.30 -5.17
C LYS A 10 -37.34 21.21 -6.27
N TYR A 11 -36.12 21.71 -6.10
CA TYR A 11 -35.48 22.57 -7.08
C TYR A 11 -35.11 21.78 -8.35
N ALA A 12 -34.48 20.62 -8.19
CA ALA A 12 -34.15 19.75 -9.32
C ALA A 12 -35.39 19.38 -10.15
N LYS A 13 -36.48 19.00 -9.47
CA LYS A 13 -37.74 18.63 -10.13
C LYS A 13 -38.44 19.81 -10.81
N ASN A 14 -38.62 20.93 -10.10
CA ASN A 14 -39.47 22.04 -10.56
C ASN A 14 -38.73 23.03 -11.46
N VAL A 15 -37.39 23.07 -11.40
CA VAL A 15 -36.56 24.02 -12.15
C VAL A 15 -35.74 23.29 -13.20
N LEU A 16 -34.84 22.39 -12.79
CA LEU A 16 -33.83 21.81 -13.69
C LEU A 16 -34.42 20.78 -14.66
N CYS A 17 -35.44 20.04 -14.24
CA CYS A 17 -36.17 19.08 -15.08
C CYS A 17 -37.37 19.71 -15.80
N ASN A 18 -37.67 20.98 -15.55
CA ASN A 18 -38.80 21.67 -16.17
C ASN A 18 -38.49 22.09 -17.61
N THR A 19 -39.09 21.39 -18.57
CA THR A 19 -38.90 21.65 -20.01
C THR A 19 -39.91 22.64 -20.60
N SER A 20 -40.78 23.25 -19.80
CA SER A 20 -41.76 24.25 -20.24
C SER A 20 -41.07 25.53 -20.74
N LEU A 21 -41.53 26.10 -21.85
CA LEU A 21 -41.00 27.38 -22.35
C LEU A 21 -41.44 28.59 -21.50
N LYS A 22 -42.41 28.42 -20.60
CA LYS A 22 -42.82 29.47 -19.66
C LYS A 22 -41.67 29.80 -18.72
N ASN A 23 -41.41 31.10 -18.57
CA ASN A 23 -40.42 31.60 -17.62
C ASN A 23 -40.90 31.35 -16.18
N LEU A 24 -39.94 31.05 -15.30
CA LEU A 24 -40.18 31.06 -13.86
C LEU A 24 -40.24 32.52 -13.35
N PRO A 25 -40.82 32.76 -12.15
CA PRO A 25 -40.78 34.07 -11.53
C PRO A 25 -39.35 34.59 -11.44
N ASN A 26 -39.11 35.83 -11.89
CA ASN A 26 -37.78 36.47 -11.90
C ASN A 26 -36.71 35.70 -12.68
N GLU A 27 -37.10 34.90 -13.66
CA GLU A 27 -36.15 34.20 -14.52
C GLU A 27 -35.60 35.14 -15.60
N GLU A 28 -34.30 35.39 -15.52
CA GLU A 28 -33.54 36.16 -16.49
C GLU A 28 -32.75 35.24 -17.40
N TRP A 29 -32.65 35.56 -18.69
CA TRP A 29 -31.92 34.78 -19.69
C TRP A 29 -30.78 35.58 -20.28
N LYS A 30 -29.60 34.96 -20.42
CA LYS A 30 -28.41 35.54 -21.07
C LYS A 30 -27.86 34.58 -22.12
N GLU A 31 -27.32 35.13 -23.21
CA GLU A 31 -26.64 34.35 -24.24
C GLU A 31 -25.34 33.73 -23.69
N ILE A 32 -25.05 32.50 -24.11
CA ILE A 32 -23.84 31.80 -23.71
C ILE A 32 -22.72 32.14 -24.70
N LYS A 33 -21.63 32.75 -24.21
CA LYS A 33 -20.46 33.12 -25.04
C LYS A 33 -19.90 31.87 -25.74
N GLU A 34 -19.55 31.98 -27.03
CA GLU A 34 -19.10 30.88 -27.92
C GLU A 34 -20.20 29.87 -28.32
N PHE A 35 -21.42 30.05 -27.82
CA PHE A 35 -22.57 29.16 -28.02
C PHE A 35 -23.84 29.98 -28.31
N GLU A 36 -23.79 30.82 -29.34
CA GLU A 36 -24.84 31.80 -29.72
C GLU A 36 -26.24 31.19 -29.89
N ASN A 37 -26.31 29.90 -30.22
CA ASN A 37 -27.57 29.17 -30.36
C ASN A 37 -28.25 28.83 -29.01
N TYR A 38 -27.68 29.27 -27.89
CA TYR A 38 -28.10 28.89 -26.55
C TYR A 38 -28.12 30.08 -25.59
N MET A 39 -29.12 30.07 -24.70
CA MET A 39 -29.22 30.97 -23.57
C MET A 39 -29.21 30.17 -22.26
N ILE A 40 -28.70 30.78 -21.20
CA ILE A 40 -28.73 30.26 -19.84
C ILE A 40 -29.51 31.20 -18.93
N SER A 41 -30.30 30.63 -18.01
CA SER A 41 -31.01 31.42 -17.01
C SER A 41 -30.28 31.51 -15.67
N ASN A 42 -30.61 32.53 -14.88
CA ASN A 42 -30.14 32.69 -13.49
C ASN A 42 -30.51 31.49 -12.59
N TYR A 43 -31.49 30.69 -12.99
CA TYR A 43 -31.89 29.43 -12.34
C TYR A 43 -31.10 28.20 -12.80
N GLY A 44 -30.24 28.33 -13.82
CA GLY A 44 -29.49 27.21 -14.41
C GLY A 44 -30.27 26.39 -15.42
N ARG A 45 -31.37 26.93 -15.98
CA ARG A 45 -32.04 26.32 -17.14
C ARG A 45 -31.30 26.75 -18.41
N ILE A 46 -31.34 25.91 -19.44
CA ILE A 46 -30.68 26.20 -20.72
C ILE A 46 -31.72 26.12 -21.82
N LYS A 47 -31.78 27.15 -22.65
CA LYS A 47 -32.69 27.28 -23.77
C LYS A 47 -31.89 27.19 -25.07
N SER A 48 -32.29 26.28 -25.95
CA SER A 48 -31.87 26.30 -27.34
C SER A 48 -32.79 27.26 -28.07
N VAL A 49 -32.22 28.30 -28.66
CA VAL A 49 -32.99 29.32 -29.38
C VAL A 49 -33.47 28.75 -30.72
N GLU A 50 -34.61 29.25 -31.18
CA GLU A 50 -35.15 28.95 -32.49
C GLU A 50 -34.16 29.37 -33.59
N ARG A 51 -33.89 28.48 -34.55
CA ARG A 51 -32.93 28.74 -35.64
C ARG A 51 -33.16 27.88 -36.86
N TRP A 52 -32.61 28.31 -37.99
CA TRP A 52 -32.54 27.48 -39.19
C TRP A 52 -31.32 26.56 -39.14
N ALA A 53 -31.53 25.26 -39.35
CA ALA A 53 -30.46 24.30 -39.51
C ALA A 53 -30.17 24.06 -41.00
N ASN A 54 -28.89 24.09 -41.38
CA ASN A 54 -28.41 23.74 -42.71
C ASN A 54 -27.74 22.34 -42.65
N PRO A 55 -28.49 21.24 -42.71
CA PRO A 55 -27.90 19.91 -42.80
C PRO A 55 -27.15 19.73 -44.13
N LEU A 56 -26.21 18.77 -44.15
CA LEU A 56 -25.43 18.39 -45.34
C LEU A 56 -26.29 18.04 -46.56
N ASN A 57 -27.56 17.67 -46.34
CA ASN A 57 -28.51 17.25 -47.39
C ASN A 57 -29.25 18.43 -48.06
N GLY A 58 -28.83 19.68 -47.80
CA GLY A 58 -29.31 20.89 -48.50
C GLY A 58 -30.72 21.39 -48.11
N ARG A 59 -31.57 20.55 -47.50
CA ARG A 59 -32.91 20.96 -47.04
C ARG A 59 -32.82 21.68 -45.70
N LYS A 60 -33.02 23.00 -45.72
CA LYS A 60 -33.13 23.82 -44.51
C LYS A 60 -34.40 23.44 -43.76
N PHE A 61 -34.27 23.23 -42.45
CA PHE A 61 -35.43 23.05 -41.58
C PHE A 61 -35.30 23.94 -40.34
N LYS A 62 -36.45 24.38 -39.83
CA LYS A 62 -36.54 25.25 -38.66
C LYS A 62 -36.48 24.40 -37.40
N LEU A 63 -35.47 24.64 -36.57
CA LEU A 63 -35.38 24.08 -35.23
C LEU A 63 -36.17 24.98 -34.28
N PRO A 64 -37.24 24.50 -33.64
CA PRO A 64 -37.99 25.30 -32.69
C PRO A 64 -37.17 25.57 -31.43
N GLU A 65 -37.53 26.64 -30.73
CA GLU A 65 -37.01 26.87 -29.40
C GLU A 65 -37.39 25.74 -28.44
N ARG A 66 -36.47 25.39 -27.53
CA ARG A 66 -36.73 24.37 -26.51
C ARG A 66 -35.83 24.54 -25.30
N ILE A 67 -36.34 24.13 -24.13
CA ILE A 67 -35.52 23.97 -22.94
C ILE A 67 -34.75 22.65 -23.03
N MET A 68 -33.44 22.72 -22.83
CA MET A 68 -32.54 21.58 -22.92
C MET A 68 -32.63 20.69 -21.69
N LYS A 69 -32.61 19.37 -21.91
CA LYS A 69 -32.46 18.40 -20.84
C LYS A 69 -31.02 18.42 -20.32
N LEU A 70 -30.87 18.69 -19.01
CA LEU A 70 -29.58 18.64 -18.32
C LEU A 70 -29.15 17.20 -18.01
N GLN A 71 -27.85 17.01 -17.78
CA GLN A 71 -27.23 15.73 -17.41
C GLN A 71 -26.78 15.78 -15.95
N PHE A 72 -27.20 14.77 -15.17
CA PHE A 72 -26.83 14.61 -13.77
C PHE A 72 -25.76 13.52 -13.68
N MET A 73 -24.51 13.93 -13.43
CA MET A 73 -23.37 13.04 -13.33
C MET A 73 -23.13 12.63 -11.87
N GLN A 74 -23.46 11.38 -11.55
CA GLN A 74 -23.31 10.82 -10.21
C GLN A 74 -21.86 10.41 -9.93
N PHE A 75 -21.40 10.63 -8.70
CA PHE A 75 -20.15 10.09 -8.17
C PHE A 75 -20.31 9.75 -6.69
N TYR A 76 -19.58 8.73 -6.23
CA TYR A 76 -19.65 8.26 -4.85
C TYR A 76 -18.51 8.84 -4.01
N ASN A 77 -18.83 9.38 -2.83
CA ASN A 77 -17.85 9.79 -1.84
C ASN A 77 -17.71 8.69 -0.78
N LYS A 78 -16.57 8.00 -0.79
CA LYS A 78 -16.26 6.90 0.14
C LYS A 78 -16.25 7.34 1.61
N HIS A 79 -15.88 8.58 1.90
CA HIS A 79 -15.76 9.06 3.29
C HIS A 79 -17.12 9.36 3.92
N LEU A 80 -18.06 9.86 3.13
CA LEU A 80 -19.42 10.20 3.58
C LEU A 80 -20.42 9.09 3.28
N GLU A 81 -19.96 8.01 2.66
CA GLU A 81 -20.77 6.89 2.17
C GLU A 81 -21.99 7.33 1.35
N GLY A 82 -21.82 8.37 0.53
CA GLY A 82 -22.94 9.06 -0.13
C GLY A 82 -22.70 9.39 -1.60
N ASN A 83 -23.80 9.46 -2.35
CA ASN A 83 -23.83 9.87 -3.75
C ASN A 83 -23.91 11.39 -3.89
N PHE A 84 -23.16 11.93 -4.84
CA PHE A 84 -23.15 13.35 -5.18
C PHE A 84 -23.32 13.52 -6.68
N TYR A 85 -23.85 14.67 -7.09
CA TYR A 85 -24.16 14.96 -8.49
C TYR A 85 -23.45 16.21 -8.98
N ASN A 86 -22.98 16.16 -10.23
CA ASN A 86 -22.57 17.33 -10.98
C ASN A 86 -23.55 17.55 -12.14
N ILE A 87 -24.06 18.78 -12.27
CA ILE A 87 -25.01 19.11 -13.32
C ILE A 87 -24.26 19.70 -14.51
N THR A 88 -24.40 19.03 -15.65
CA THR A 88 -23.76 19.42 -16.91
C THR A 88 -24.78 19.53 -18.03
N CYS A 89 -24.42 20.26 -19.08
CA CYS A 89 -25.18 20.35 -20.31
C CYS A 89 -24.29 20.02 -21.51
N LEU A 90 -24.92 19.75 -22.65
CA LEU A 90 -24.24 19.49 -23.91
C LEU A 90 -24.60 20.60 -24.89
N LEU A 91 -23.65 21.48 -25.17
CA LEU A 91 -23.80 22.59 -26.12
C LEU A 91 -23.10 22.24 -27.43
N SER A 92 -23.61 22.73 -28.56
CA SER A 92 -23.00 22.49 -29.86
C SER A 92 -22.55 23.80 -30.50
N SER A 93 -21.31 23.85 -30.98
CA SER A 93 -20.79 24.98 -31.75
C SER A 93 -19.99 24.44 -32.93
N GLU A 94 -20.20 24.99 -34.13
CA GLU A 94 -19.53 24.55 -35.38
C GLU A 94 -19.58 23.03 -35.63
N GLY A 95 -20.71 22.39 -35.33
CA GLY A 95 -20.88 20.93 -35.48
C GLY A 95 -20.20 20.08 -34.40
N LYS A 96 -19.38 20.67 -33.51
CA LYS A 96 -18.76 19.99 -32.37
C LYS A 96 -19.62 20.10 -31.12
N ARG A 97 -19.62 19.06 -30.29
CA ARG A 97 -20.39 19.00 -29.03
C ARG A 97 -19.45 19.17 -27.82
N PHE A 98 -19.83 20.05 -26.91
CA PHE A 98 -19.06 20.41 -25.73
C PHE A 98 -19.89 20.18 -24.47
N ARG A 99 -19.34 19.40 -23.53
CA ARG A 99 -19.93 19.26 -22.20
C ARG A 99 -19.50 20.44 -21.34
N LYS A 100 -20.46 21.20 -20.81
CA LYS A 100 -20.20 22.36 -19.95
C LYS A 100 -20.89 22.20 -18.60
N SER A 101 -20.24 22.72 -17.56
CA SER A 101 -20.79 22.74 -16.20
C SER A 101 -21.82 23.85 -16.08
N VAL A 102 -23.05 23.50 -15.71
CA VAL A 102 -24.14 24.48 -15.55
C VAL A 102 -23.87 25.49 -14.43
N PRO A 103 -23.46 25.12 -13.20
CA PRO A 103 -23.19 26.11 -12.16
C PRO A 103 -22.10 27.11 -12.56
N ARG A 104 -21.05 26.67 -13.29
CA ARG A 104 -20.02 27.57 -13.79
C ARG A 104 -20.56 28.58 -14.79
N LEU A 105 -21.43 28.15 -15.69
CA LEU A 105 -22.08 29.05 -16.65
C LEU A 105 -23.00 30.04 -15.94
N VAL A 106 -23.83 29.59 -14.98
CA VAL A 106 -24.69 30.51 -14.21
C VAL A 106 -23.84 31.55 -13.50
N TYR A 107 -22.81 31.13 -12.76
CA TYR A 107 -21.94 32.04 -12.05
C TYR A 107 -21.25 33.04 -12.98
N TYR A 108 -20.73 32.57 -14.12
CA TYR A 108 -20.07 33.41 -15.11
C TYR A 108 -21.00 34.50 -15.69
N HIS A 109 -22.25 34.14 -15.98
CA HIS A 109 -23.19 35.05 -16.65
C HIS A 109 -23.94 35.97 -15.68
N PHE A 110 -24.14 35.57 -14.42
CA PHE A 110 -25.00 36.28 -13.47
C PHE A 110 -24.30 36.79 -12.21
N VAL A 111 -23.06 36.36 -11.92
CA VAL A 111 -22.34 36.77 -10.71
C VAL A 111 -21.02 37.47 -11.04
N GLU A 112 -20.05 36.76 -11.60
CA GLU A 112 -18.72 37.31 -11.89
C GLU A 112 -18.08 36.60 -13.09
N LYS A 113 -17.46 37.36 -14.01
CA LYS A 113 -16.75 36.79 -15.16
C LYS A 113 -15.38 36.24 -14.74
N PHE A 114 -15.04 35.06 -15.24
CA PHE A 114 -13.75 34.40 -15.03
C PHE A 114 -13.42 33.50 -16.23
N GLU A 115 -12.19 33.00 -16.32
CA GLU A 115 -11.80 32.06 -17.38
C GLU A 115 -12.56 30.72 -17.26
N LEU A 116 -13.56 30.49 -18.11
CA LEU A 116 -14.46 29.33 -18.03
C LEU A 116 -13.74 27.98 -18.12
N ASN A 117 -12.56 27.93 -18.75
CA ASN A 117 -11.75 26.73 -18.89
C ASN A 117 -10.74 26.54 -17.72
N ASP A 118 -10.59 27.53 -16.84
CA ASP A 118 -9.70 27.42 -15.69
C ASP A 118 -10.27 26.48 -14.62
N ARG A 119 -9.55 25.38 -14.37
CA ARG A 119 -9.92 24.39 -13.35
C ARG A 119 -9.62 24.85 -11.92
N LYS A 120 -8.85 25.92 -11.73
CA LYS A 120 -8.50 26.47 -10.41
C LYS A 120 -9.65 27.30 -9.82
N THR A 121 -10.50 27.89 -10.66
CA THR A 121 -11.67 28.61 -10.20
C THR A 121 -12.73 27.63 -9.70
N LEU A 122 -12.96 27.62 -8.38
CA LEU A 122 -13.89 26.71 -7.71
C LEU A 122 -15.22 27.42 -7.44
N ILE A 123 -16.30 26.91 -8.03
CA ILE A 123 -17.66 27.38 -7.75
C ILE A 123 -18.30 26.42 -6.75
N SER A 124 -18.72 26.95 -5.61
CA SER A 124 -19.35 26.25 -4.50
C SER A 124 -20.82 26.67 -4.35
N PHE A 125 -21.53 25.97 -3.47
CA PHE A 125 -22.95 26.19 -3.16
C PHE A 125 -23.05 26.63 -1.71
N LYS A 126 -23.66 27.78 -1.43
CA LYS A 126 -23.75 28.35 -0.07
C LYS A 126 -24.49 27.41 0.87
N ASP A 127 -25.58 26.83 0.40
CA ASP A 127 -26.40 25.85 1.12
C ASP A 127 -25.88 24.39 1.07
N ASN A 128 -24.71 24.16 0.45
CA ASN A 128 -24.13 22.83 0.21
C ASN A 128 -24.96 21.87 -0.65
N ASN A 129 -26.05 22.31 -1.28
CA ASN A 129 -26.87 21.49 -2.17
C ASN A 129 -26.48 21.73 -3.65
N ARG A 130 -25.96 20.68 -4.30
CA ARG A 130 -25.48 20.75 -5.69
C ARG A 130 -26.59 20.89 -6.73
N PHE A 131 -27.86 20.72 -6.34
CA PHE A 131 -29.01 20.95 -7.23
C PHE A 131 -29.44 22.41 -7.28
N HIS A 132 -29.14 23.20 -6.25
CA HIS A 132 -29.60 24.58 -6.13
C HIS A 132 -28.69 25.52 -6.93
N LEU A 133 -28.97 25.63 -8.23
CA LEU A 133 -28.13 26.35 -9.19
C LEU A 133 -28.42 27.85 -9.31
N HIS A 134 -29.33 28.40 -8.51
CA HIS A 134 -29.67 29.83 -8.60
C HIS A 134 -28.42 30.69 -8.37
N ALA A 135 -28.25 31.74 -9.17
CA ALA A 135 -27.06 32.60 -9.14
C ALA A 135 -26.69 33.08 -7.73
N GLU A 136 -27.68 33.45 -6.91
CA GLU A 136 -27.46 33.91 -5.53
C GLU A 136 -26.94 32.83 -4.58
N ASN A 137 -27.18 31.55 -4.86
CA ASN A 137 -26.69 30.42 -4.06
C ASN A 137 -25.26 30.01 -4.44
N LEU A 138 -24.72 30.54 -5.54
CA LEU A 138 -23.38 30.21 -6.00
C LEU A 138 -22.36 31.20 -5.42
N GLU A 139 -21.18 30.68 -5.10
CA GLU A 139 -20.04 31.46 -4.60
C GLU A 139 -18.73 30.97 -5.20
N ARG A 140 -17.77 31.87 -5.39
CA ARG A 140 -16.40 31.54 -5.79
C ARG A 140 -15.57 31.35 -4.53
N LEU A 141 -14.87 30.23 -4.44
CA LEU A 141 -13.95 29.94 -3.35
C LEU A 141 -12.51 29.87 -3.86
N SER A 142 -11.57 30.31 -3.02
CA SER A 142 -10.17 29.96 -3.14
C SER A 142 -9.94 28.48 -2.80
N VAL A 143 -8.79 27.95 -3.20
CA VAL A 143 -8.39 26.57 -2.87
C VAL A 143 -8.34 26.36 -1.34
N SER A 144 -7.89 27.37 -0.60
CA SER A 144 -7.83 27.33 0.87
C SER A 144 -9.22 27.26 1.48
N GLU A 145 -10.14 28.14 1.07
CA GLU A 145 -11.51 28.19 1.60
C GLU A 145 -12.29 26.91 1.29
N GLU A 146 -12.13 26.34 0.09
CA GLU A 146 -12.73 25.05 -0.25
C GLU A 146 -12.20 23.92 0.65
N LEU A 147 -10.89 23.89 0.94
CA LEU A 147 -10.31 22.91 1.87
C LEU A 147 -10.90 23.08 3.28
N PHE A 148 -10.96 24.31 3.80
CA PHE A 148 -11.58 24.61 5.08
C PHE A 148 -13.05 24.19 5.11
N LYS A 149 -13.81 24.49 4.07
CA LYS A 149 -15.23 24.10 3.94
C LYS A 149 -15.37 22.59 3.94
N ARG A 150 -14.52 21.84 3.24
CA ARG A 150 -14.51 20.35 3.25
C ARG A 150 -14.21 19.76 4.62
N VAL A 151 -13.26 20.33 5.35
CA VAL A 151 -12.94 19.88 6.72
C VAL A 151 -14.10 20.19 7.67
N ARG A 152 -14.65 21.42 7.63
CA ARG A 152 -15.76 21.84 8.51
C ARG A 152 -17.04 21.04 8.27
N THR A 153 -17.32 20.70 7.01
CA THR A 153 -18.47 19.87 6.61
C THR A 153 -18.21 18.36 6.76
N ASN A 154 -17.08 17.98 7.38
CA ASN A 154 -16.64 16.60 7.57
C ASN A 154 -16.61 15.77 6.26
N ARG A 155 -16.40 16.43 5.12
CA ARG A 155 -16.34 15.78 3.79
C ARG A 155 -15.01 15.08 3.54
N VAL A 156 -13.98 15.39 4.33
CA VAL A 156 -12.66 14.77 4.31
C VAL A 156 -12.20 14.58 5.75
N LYS A 157 -11.60 13.42 6.05
CA LYS A 157 -11.00 13.16 7.37
C LYS A 157 -9.93 14.21 7.67
N ASN A 158 -10.05 14.88 8.82
CA ASN A 158 -9.00 15.77 9.28
C ASN A 158 -7.78 14.96 9.74
N SER A 159 -6.79 14.77 8.86
CA SER A 159 -5.58 14.02 9.22
C SER A 159 -4.78 14.70 10.34
N ARG A 160 -4.89 16.03 10.52
CA ARG A 160 -4.18 16.75 11.60
C ARG A 160 -4.68 16.38 13.00
N SER A 161 -5.95 15.99 13.16
CA SER A 161 -6.44 15.59 14.48
C SER A 161 -5.84 14.26 14.94
N ASP A 162 -5.49 13.37 14.00
CA ASP A 162 -4.84 12.09 14.35
C ASP A 162 -3.44 12.31 14.95
N TYR A 163 -2.72 13.36 14.53
CA TYR A 163 -1.35 13.65 15.02
C TYR A 163 -1.32 14.53 16.26
N ASN A 164 -2.41 15.21 16.59
CA ASN A 164 -2.51 16.05 17.79
C ASN A 164 -2.85 15.26 19.08
N GLN A 165 -2.69 13.92 19.05
CA GLN A 165 -2.96 13.04 20.18
C GLN A 165 -1.75 12.96 21.10
N SER A 166 -1.94 13.16 22.41
CA SER A 166 -0.87 13.01 23.40
C SER A 166 -0.43 11.56 23.55
N VAL A 167 0.87 11.33 23.68
CA VAL A 167 1.48 9.99 23.65
C VAL A 167 2.53 9.80 24.73
N ASN A 168 2.67 8.55 25.15
CA ASN A 168 3.72 8.08 26.04
C ASN A 168 4.69 7.19 25.26
N GLN A 169 5.98 7.45 25.44
CA GLN A 169 7.10 6.70 24.87
C GLN A 169 7.60 5.68 25.89
N TYR A 170 7.72 4.42 25.49
CA TYR A 170 8.23 3.33 26.33
C TYR A 170 9.41 2.62 25.66
N THR A 171 10.27 2.00 26.48
CA THR A 171 11.22 0.99 26.00
C THR A 171 10.47 -0.24 25.50
N THR A 172 11.17 -1.12 24.77
CA THR A 172 10.64 -2.41 24.32
C THR A 172 10.33 -3.36 25.47
N GLU A 173 10.92 -3.13 26.63
CA GLU A 173 10.75 -3.89 27.86
C GLU A 173 9.63 -3.34 28.76
N GLY A 174 9.04 -2.20 28.40
CA GLY A 174 7.89 -1.61 29.11
C GLY A 174 8.19 -0.50 30.09
N ASN A 175 9.41 0.04 30.10
CA ASN A 175 9.76 1.18 30.96
C ASN A 175 9.34 2.50 30.30
N LEU A 176 8.62 3.35 31.01
CA LEU A 176 8.24 4.68 30.52
C LEU A 176 9.49 5.57 30.40
N LEU A 177 9.66 6.22 29.26
CA LEU A 177 10.78 7.14 28.99
C LEU A 177 10.35 8.60 29.01
N SER A 178 9.26 8.95 28.32
CA SER A 178 8.83 10.33 28.14
C SER A 178 7.35 10.42 27.78
N THR A 179 6.77 11.59 28.00
CA THR A 179 5.39 11.93 27.63
C THR A 179 5.40 13.17 26.77
N PHE A 180 4.62 13.15 25.69
CA PHE A 180 4.52 14.23 24.72
C PHE A 180 3.05 14.66 24.57
N ASP A 181 2.85 15.96 24.36
CA ASP A 181 1.49 16.53 24.23
C ASP A 181 0.84 16.17 22.90
N SER A 182 1.63 15.85 21.86
CA SER A 182 1.15 15.35 20.57
C SER A 182 2.14 14.40 19.89
N ILE A 183 1.68 13.61 18.93
CA ILE A 183 2.54 12.80 18.05
C ILE A 183 3.51 13.70 17.28
N ASP A 184 3.06 14.88 16.83
CA ASP A 184 3.92 15.83 16.13
C ASP A 184 5.04 16.35 17.04
N SER A 185 4.74 16.71 18.30
CA SER A 185 5.78 17.13 19.25
C SER A 185 6.82 16.04 19.54
N ALA A 186 6.39 14.77 19.59
CA ALA A 186 7.30 13.63 19.71
C ALA A 186 8.15 13.44 18.45
N SER A 187 7.54 13.60 17.27
CA SER A 187 8.19 13.50 15.96
C SER A 187 9.30 14.54 15.82
N ASP A 188 9.00 15.80 16.14
CA ASP A 188 9.93 16.93 16.02
C ASP A 188 11.09 16.80 17.01
N SER A 189 10.81 16.40 18.26
CA SER A 189 11.82 16.23 19.31
C SER A 189 12.79 15.07 19.01
N LEU A 190 12.29 13.95 18.49
CA LEU A 190 13.08 12.72 18.30
C LEU A 190 13.52 12.47 16.85
N GLY A 191 13.09 13.30 15.89
CA GLY A 191 13.33 13.09 14.46
C GLY A 191 12.66 11.82 13.90
N ILE A 192 11.57 11.37 14.52
CA ILE A 192 10.84 10.15 14.12
C ILE A 192 9.61 10.56 13.31
N VAL A 193 9.47 10.06 12.07
CA VAL A 193 8.29 10.33 11.24
C VAL A 193 6.97 10.03 11.99
N ASN A 194 6.14 11.06 12.21
CA ASN A 194 4.85 10.97 12.91
C ASN A 194 3.94 9.81 12.46
N ARG A 195 3.87 9.52 11.15
CA ARG A 195 3.13 8.38 10.59
C ARG A 195 3.59 7.04 11.17
N HIS A 196 4.88 6.89 11.48
CA HIS A 196 5.40 5.67 12.09
C HIS A 196 4.96 5.51 13.54
N ILE A 197 4.95 6.61 14.31
CA ILE A 197 4.43 6.61 15.68
C ILE A 197 2.94 6.24 15.67
N LEU A 198 2.16 6.85 14.78
CA LEU A 198 0.73 6.54 14.62
C LEU A 198 0.49 5.06 14.24
N ALA A 199 1.33 4.49 13.36
CA ALA A 199 1.23 3.07 12.98
C ALA A 199 1.47 2.13 14.18
N VAL A 200 2.33 2.51 15.13
CA VAL A 200 2.54 1.75 16.37
C VAL A 200 1.31 1.83 17.27
N ILE A 201 0.73 3.01 17.44
CA ILE A 201 -0.48 3.21 18.24
C ILE A 201 -1.66 2.41 17.67
N LYS A 202 -1.77 2.34 16.33
CA LYS A 202 -2.76 1.53 15.61
C LYS A 202 -2.45 0.03 15.59
N LYS A 203 -1.35 -0.40 16.20
CA LYS A 203 -0.87 -1.79 16.24
C LYS A 203 -0.54 -2.37 14.85
N GLU A 204 -0.35 -1.52 13.83
CA GLU A 204 0.13 -1.91 12.50
C GLU A 204 1.64 -2.19 12.50
N ARG A 205 2.37 -1.58 13.44
CA ARG A 205 3.81 -1.77 13.67
C ARG A 205 4.11 -1.98 15.13
N LEU A 206 5.24 -2.61 15.42
CA LEU A 206 5.68 -2.82 16.80
C LEU A 206 6.41 -1.60 17.37
N THR A 207 7.31 -0.99 16.62
CA THR A 207 8.14 0.12 17.13
C THR A 207 8.27 1.25 16.12
N ALA A 208 8.55 2.45 16.63
CA ALA A 208 8.92 3.62 15.85
C ALA A 208 10.09 4.32 16.56
N GLY A 209 11.18 4.57 15.82
CA GLY A 209 12.43 5.06 16.41
C GLY A 209 13.08 4.09 17.41
N GLY A 210 12.67 2.82 17.43
CA GLY A 210 13.12 1.83 18.41
C GLY A 210 12.32 1.81 19.73
N PHE A 211 11.25 2.61 19.82
CA PHE A 211 10.40 2.70 21.01
C PHE A 211 9.01 2.15 20.78
N ARG A 212 8.33 1.81 21.89
CA ARG A 212 6.90 1.52 21.95
C ARG A 212 6.14 2.82 22.21
N TRP A 213 4.97 2.96 21.61
CA TRP A 213 4.17 4.18 21.67
C TRP A 213 2.73 3.82 22.01
N PHE A 214 2.19 4.52 23.00
CA PHE A 214 0.80 4.38 23.42
C PHE A 214 0.18 5.76 23.62
N LEU A 215 -1.14 5.85 23.49
CA LEU A 215 -1.85 7.07 23.84
C LEU A 215 -1.68 7.36 25.33
N LYS A 216 -1.61 8.64 25.69
CA LYS A 216 -1.39 9.08 27.08
C LYS A 216 -2.46 8.56 28.05
N ASN A 217 -3.69 8.40 27.56
CA ASN A 217 -4.83 7.87 28.33
C ASN A 217 -4.85 6.34 28.46
N TYR A 218 -3.90 5.64 27.84
CA TYR A 218 -3.80 4.19 27.87
C TYR A 218 -2.61 3.75 28.74
N ILE A 219 -2.89 2.91 29.72
CA ILE A 219 -1.87 2.28 30.56
C ILE A 219 -1.57 0.91 29.95
N PRO A 220 -0.38 0.72 29.34
CA PRO A 220 -0.05 -0.55 28.70
C PRO A 220 0.20 -1.63 29.76
N LYS A 221 -0.25 -2.85 29.46
CA LYS A 221 -0.06 -4.03 30.30
C LYS A 221 1.17 -4.80 29.85
N LYS A 222 1.62 -5.78 30.66
CA LYS A 222 2.76 -6.64 30.29
C LYS A 222 2.53 -7.34 28.95
N GLU A 223 1.29 -7.72 28.65
CA GLU A 223 0.91 -8.37 27.40
C GLU A 223 1.09 -7.44 26.19
N ASP A 224 1.00 -6.12 26.36
CA ASP A 224 1.27 -5.18 25.28
C ASP A 224 2.76 -5.09 24.94
N PHE A 225 3.65 -5.58 25.80
CA PHE A 225 5.08 -5.69 25.53
C PHE A 225 5.51 -7.11 25.16
N ILE A 226 4.70 -8.11 25.51
CA ILE A 226 4.90 -9.50 25.11
C ILE A 226 4.48 -9.66 23.66
N PHE A 227 5.44 -10.10 22.85
CA PHE A 227 5.16 -10.45 21.47
C PHE A 227 4.65 -11.89 21.40
N SER A 228 3.34 -12.06 21.41
CA SER A 228 2.74 -13.27 20.87
C SER A 228 2.62 -13.07 19.36
N PRO A 229 3.33 -13.85 18.52
CA PRO A 229 2.96 -13.91 17.14
C PRO A 229 1.48 -14.27 17.13
N GLN A 230 0.61 -13.38 16.66
CA GLN A 230 -0.60 -13.90 16.04
C GLN A 230 -0.11 -14.98 15.08
N ILE A 231 -0.72 -16.16 15.19
CA ILE A 231 -0.47 -17.33 14.34
C ILE A 231 -1.00 -16.98 12.94
N GLU A 232 -0.53 -15.87 12.39
CA GLU A 232 -0.57 -15.60 10.99
C GLU A 232 0.63 -16.34 10.43
N ASN A 233 0.37 -17.62 10.13
CA ASN A 233 0.70 -18.16 8.83
C ASN A 233 2.13 -17.83 8.38
N SER A 234 3.16 -18.43 8.99
CA SER A 234 4.45 -18.58 8.29
C SER A 234 4.22 -19.56 7.14
N THR A 235 3.67 -19.01 6.05
CA THR A 235 2.83 -19.65 5.03
C THR A 235 3.62 -20.38 3.95
N ARG A 236 4.84 -20.81 4.25
CA ARG A 236 5.68 -21.54 3.30
C ARG A 236 6.35 -22.69 4.04
N LEU A 237 5.78 -23.87 3.89
CA LEU A 237 6.38 -25.13 4.36
C LEU A 237 7.60 -25.51 3.52
N LEU A 238 7.54 -25.25 2.20
CA LEU A 238 8.56 -25.60 1.23
C LEU A 238 9.35 -24.38 0.74
N ASN A 239 10.68 -24.49 0.73
CA ASN A 239 11.59 -23.58 0.06
C ASN A 239 11.56 -23.79 -1.47
N ARG A 240 10.51 -23.29 -2.14
CA ARG A 240 10.30 -23.44 -3.59
C ARG A 240 11.51 -22.97 -4.42
N SER A 241 12.19 -21.90 -4.01
CA SER A 241 13.36 -21.39 -4.75
C SER A 241 14.53 -22.37 -4.77
N LEU A 242 14.82 -23.04 -3.64
CA LEU A 242 15.86 -24.06 -3.61
C LEU A 242 15.43 -25.31 -4.39
N TRP A 243 14.18 -25.72 -4.24
CA TRP A 243 13.61 -26.86 -4.94
C TRP A 243 13.66 -26.70 -6.47
N GLU A 244 13.21 -25.56 -6.99
CA GLU A 244 13.30 -25.19 -8.42
C GLU A 244 14.75 -25.16 -8.90
N LYS A 245 15.65 -24.54 -8.12
CA LYS A 245 17.06 -24.52 -8.46
C LYS A 245 17.60 -25.92 -8.62
N LEU A 246 17.31 -26.82 -7.69
CA LEU A 246 17.74 -28.23 -7.69
C LEU A 246 17.15 -29.10 -8.82
N GLY A 247 16.41 -28.51 -9.77
CA GLY A 247 15.79 -29.23 -10.87
C GLY A 247 14.44 -29.85 -10.51
N SER A 248 13.77 -29.33 -9.50
CA SER A 248 12.43 -29.75 -9.07
C SER A 248 12.32 -31.27 -8.81
N PRO A 249 13.18 -31.84 -7.94
CA PRO A 249 13.15 -33.27 -7.65
C PRO A 249 11.79 -33.70 -7.10
N SER A 250 11.38 -34.95 -7.38
CA SER A 250 10.16 -35.52 -6.81
C SER A 250 10.29 -35.66 -5.29
N ILE A 251 9.48 -34.91 -4.55
CA ILE A 251 9.47 -34.85 -3.08
C ILE A 251 8.04 -34.75 -2.55
N ASP A 252 7.84 -35.11 -1.29
CA ASP A 252 6.59 -34.83 -0.59
C ASP A 252 6.52 -33.34 -0.19
N GLU A 253 5.67 -32.56 -0.84
CA GLU A 253 5.49 -31.13 -0.51
C GLU A 253 4.88 -30.91 0.88
N THR A 254 4.21 -31.91 1.46
CA THR A 254 3.60 -31.85 2.79
C THR A 254 4.57 -32.19 3.92
N ASN A 255 5.68 -32.85 3.59
CA ASN A 255 6.80 -33.09 4.50
C ASN A 255 8.13 -33.06 3.72
N PRO A 256 8.57 -31.86 3.28
CA PRO A 256 9.73 -31.76 2.40
C PRO A 256 11.02 -32.13 3.12
N PRO A 257 12.07 -32.53 2.36
CA PRO A 257 13.39 -32.81 2.90
C PRO A 257 13.93 -31.66 3.74
N ALA A 258 14.76 -31.97 4.74
CA ALA A 258 15.21 -31.01 5.74
C ALA A 258 15.78 -29.72 5.13
N CYS A 259 16.59 -29.82 4.06
CA CYS A 259 17.20 -28.66 3.42
C CYS A 259 16.19 -27.69 2.74
N MET A 260 14.98 -28.17 2.45
CA MET A 260 13.88 -27.39 1.85
C MET A 260 12.72 -27.13 2.82
N ASN A 261 12.77 -27.69 4.04
CA ASN A 261 11.70 -27.62 5.02
C ASN A 261 11.82 -26.37 5.90
N LEU A 262 10.87 -25.44 5.74
CA LEU A 262 10.82 -24.17 6.45
C LEU A 262 9.89 -24.19 7.68
N SER A 263 9.35 -25.37 8.06
CA SER A 263 8.51 -25.53 9.24
C SER A 263 9.31 -25.34 10.53
N LEU A 264 8.73 -24.62 11.48
CA LEU A 264 9.28 -24.51 12.84
C LEU A 264 9.18 -25.83 13.65
N LYS A 265 8.33 -26.78 13.20
CA LYS A 265 8.24 -28.10 13.84
C LYS A 265 9.55 -28.87 13.62
N ASP A 266 10.03 -29.52 14.67
CA ASP A 266 11.20 -30.37 14.60
C ASP A 266 10.90 -31.64 13.81
N LEU A 267 11.89 -32.12 13.06
CA LEU A 267 11.81 -33.35 12.30
C LEU A 267 12.18 -34.55 13.19
N PRO A 268 11.70 -35.78 12.89
CA PRO A 268 12.04 -36.96 13.68
C PRO A 268 13.56 -37.18 13.79
N GLY A 269 14.08 -37.28 15.02
CA GLY A 269 15.52 -37.49 15.26
C GLY A 269 16.41 -36.26 15.05
N GLU A 270 15.83 -35.09 14.80
CA GLU A 270 16.57 -33.86 14.61
C GLU A 270 17.13 -33.32 15.93
N ARG A 271 18.42 -32.96 15.94
CA ARG A 271 19.10 -32.40 17.10
C ARG A 271 19.66 -31.03 16.78
N TRP A 272 19.49 -30.05 17.66
CA TRP A 272 19.95 -28.67 17.45
C TRP A 272 21.21 -28.35 18.25
N LYS A 273 22.11 -27.56 17.66
CA LYS A 273 23.29 -26.99 18.32
C LYS A 273 23.45 -25.51 17.97
N PRO A 274 24.02 -24.67 18.87
CA PRO A 274 24.33 -23.28 18.55
C PRO A 274 25.39 -23.19 17.44
N ILE A 275 25.27 -22.16 16.60
CA ILE A 275 26.27 -21.89 15.57
C ILE A 275 27.41 -21.06 16.20
N PRO A 276 28.68 -21.50 16.10
CA PRO A 276 29.82 -20.76 16.64
C PRO A 276 29.90 -19.32 16.11
N GLY A 277 30.02 -18.34 17.01
CA GLY A 277 30.04 -16.90 16.72
C GLY A 277 28.65 -16.26 16.51
N PHE A 278 27.57 -17.02 16.71
CA PHE A 278 26.18 -16.61 16.51
C PHE A 278 25.23 -17.22 17.56
N GLU A 279 25.76 -17.60 18.72
CA GLU A 279 25.12 -18.47 19.72
C GLU A 279 23.85 -17.87 20.32
N ASP A 280 23.74 -16.54 20.34
CA ASP A 280 22.60 -15.79 20.85
C ASP A 280 21.41 -15.71 19.87
N CYS A 281 21.66 -15.93 18.57
CA CYS A 281 20.69 -15.65 17.50
C CYS A 281 20.37 -16.86 16.62
N TYR A 282 21.28 -17.82 16.48
CA TYR A 282 21.16 -18.88 15.48
C TYR A 282 21.59 -20.26 16.00
N ILE A 283 20.78 -21.26 15.66
CA ILE A 283 21.07 -22.67 15.89
C ILE A 283 20.98 -23.45 14.56
N ILE A 284 21.76 -24.52 14.44
CA ILE A 284 21.73 -25.43 13.30
C ILE A 284 21.36 -26.84 13.76
N SER A 285 20.56 -27.54 12.96
CA SER A 285 20.18 -28.91 13.23
C SER A 285 21.15 -29.92 12.64
N SER A 286 21.14 -31.15 13.16
CA SER A 286 21.89 -32.28 12.62
C SER A 286 21.50 -32.64 11.20
N MET A 287 20.38 -32.13 10.70
CA MET A 287 19.88 -32.29 9.34
C MET A 287 20.18 -31.06 8.45
N GLY A 288 20.92 -30.08 8.97
CA GLY A 288 21.38 -28.91 8.22
C GLY A 288 20.40 -27.74 8.18
N ARG A 289 19.27 -27.81 8.90
CA ARG A 289 18.34 -26.67 9.00
C ARG A 289 18.93 -25.60 9.90
N ILE A 290 18.75 -24.33 9.54
CA ILE A 290 19.19 -23.22 10.38
C ILE A 290 17.96 -22.48 10.90
N LYS A 291 17.84 -22.38 12.22
CA LYS A 291 16.77 -21.65 12.91
C LYS A 291 17.34 -20.36 13.48
N ARG A 292 16.74 -19.23 13.11
CA ARG A 292 16.92 -17.96 13.83
C ARG A 292 16.00 -17.99 15.04
N LEU A 293 16.55 -17.69 16.21
CA LEU A 293 15.81 -17.56 17.46
C LEU A 293 15.00 -16.26 17.49
N ALA A 294 13.91 -16.23 18.26
CA ALA A 294 13.18 -14.99 18.48
C ALA A 294 14.01 -14.03 19.33
N GLY A 295 14.05 -12.77 18.94
CA GLY A 295 14.85 -11.80 19.68
C GLY A 295 14.78 -10.39 19.12
N TRP A 296 15.18 -9.44 19.97
CA TRP A 296 15.39 -8.06 19.56
C TRP A 296 16.76 -7.92 18.89
N THR A 297 16.82 -7.10 17.85
CA THR A 297 18.11 -6.66 17.30
C THR A 297 18.93 -5.95 18.36
N THR A 298 20.18 -6.35 18.52
CA THR A 298 21.16 -5.76 19.44
C THR A 298 21.73 -4.43 18.94
N ILE A 299 21.83 -4.26 17.60
CA ILE A 299 22.46 -3.10 16.97
C ILE A 299 21.53 -2.46 15.94
N GLY A 300 21.48 -1.13 15.94
CA GLY A 300 20.70 -0.33 14.99
C GLY A 300 19.25 -0.13 15.45
N ARG A 301 18.29 -0.19 14.51
CA ARG A 301 16.87 -0.04 14.82
C ARG A 301 16.39 -1.24 15.66
N LYS A 302 15.85 -1.02 16.87
CA LYS A 302 15.21 -2.08 17.67
C LYS A 302 14.00 -2.69 16.94
N LEU A 303 14.24 -3.82 16.30
CA LEU A 303 13.27 -4.66 15.62
C LEU A 303 13.19 -6.00 16.34
N PHE A 304 11.98 -6.56 16.43
CA PHE A 304 11.78 -7.91 16.94
C PHE A 304 11.72 -8.88 15.75
N PHE A 305 12.62 -9.87 15.73
CA PHE A 305 12.56 -10.98 14.80
C PHE A 305 11.83 -12.15 15.43
N LYS A 306 10.85 -12.71 14.71
CA LYS A 306 10.25 -14.00 15.05
C LYS A 306 11.25 -15.13 14.80
N GLU A 307 11.04 -16.23 15.51
CA GLU A 307 11.63 -17.51 15.16
C GLU A 307 11.33 -17.86 13.71
N GLN A 308 12.34 -18.38 13.02
CA GLN A 308 12.22 -18.72 11.61
C GLN A 308 13.27 -19.75 11.22
N ILE A 309 12.87 -20.80 10.48
CA ILE A 309 13.81 -21.59 9.70
C ILE A 309 14.23 -20.79 8.46
N LEU A 310 15.54 -20.55 8.32
CA LEU A 310 16.10 -19.78 7.22
C LEU A 310 16.10 -20.60 5.93
N SER A 311 15.81 -19.92 4.82
CA SER A 311 15.94 -20.52 3.50
C SER A 311 17.40 -20.78 3.17
N ILE A 312 17.71 -22.06 2.92
CA ILE A 312 18.99 -22.48 2.37
C ILE A 312 19.02 -22.16 0.87
N MET A 313 20.20 -21.80 0.39
CA MET A 313 20.48 -21.46 -1.00
C MET A 313 21.52 -22.42 -1.57
N LEU A 314 21.57 -22.45 -2.90
CA LEU A 314 22.53 -23.24 -3.68
C LEU A 314 23.53 -22.30 -4.34
N ASP A 315 24.82 -22.62 -4.19
CA ASP A 315 25.92 -21.99 -4.91
C ASP A 315 26.66 -23.04 -5.76
N GLY A 316 26.98 -22.70 -7.01
CA GLY A 316 27.55 -23.60 -8.01
C GLY A 316 26.55 -24.14 -9.05
N ASN A 317 27.00 -25.12 -9.84
CA ASN A 317 26.23 -25.72 -10.93
C ASN A 317 25.85 -27.16 -10.56
N ILE A 318 24.56 -27.49 -10.67
CA ILE A 318 24.01 -28.80 -10.31
C ILE A 318 24.60 -29.94 -11.14
N ASN A 319 24.94 -29.67 -12.39
CA ASN A 319 25.50 -30.67 -13.31
C ASN A 319 27.01 -30.88 -13.12
N MET A 320 27.67 -30.10 -12.25
CA MET A 320 29.12 -30.20 -12.00
C MET A 320 29.43 -30.38 -10.52
N ALA A 321 29.21 -29.32 -9.75
CA ALA A 321 29.47 -29.28 -8.32
C ALA A 321 28.72 -28.07 -7.75
N TYR A 322 27.99 -28.30 -6.66
CA TYR A 322 27.34 -27.26 -5.89
C TYR A 322 27.47 -27.54 -4.41
N HIS A 323 27.26 -26.52 -3.60
CA HIS A 323 27.14 -26.64 -2.16
C HIS A 323 25.96 -25.83 -1.65
N LEU A 324 25.41 -26.28 -0.53
CA LEU A 324 24.33 -25.59 0.15
C LEU A 324 24.92 -24.58 1.14
N PHE A 325 24.36 -23.37 1.14
CA PHE A 325 24.77 -22.30 2.02
C PHE A 325 23.59 -21.50 2.55
N CYS A 326 23.81 -20.79 3.65
CA CYS A 326 22.86 -19.84 4.21
C CYS A 326 23.59 -18.52 4.50
N VAL A 327 22.86 -17.40 4.44
CA VAL A 327 23.39 -16.09 4.79
C VAL A 327 22.83 -15.69 6.15
N LEU A 328 23.71 -15.66 7.15
CA LEU A 328 23.37 -15.19 8.49
C LEU A 328 23.56 -13.68 8.56
N ARG A 329 22.70 -13.00 9.31
CA ARG A 329 22.82 -11.56 9.57
C ARG A 329 23.07 -11.34 11.05
N TYR A 330 24.21 -10.74 11.37
CA TYR A 330 24.57 -10.48 12.76
C TYR A 330 25.30 -9.15 12.86
N ASN A 331 24.91 -8.31 13.82
CA ASN A 331 25.52 -7.00 14.04
C ASN A 331 25.66 -6.12 12.79
N GLY A 332 24.66 -6.18 11.90
CA GLY A 332 24.65 -5.44 10.62
C GLY A 332 25.45 -6.10 9.49
N ASN A 333 26.27 -7.11 9.79
CA ASN A 333 27.06 -7.85 8.81
C ASN A 333 26.31 -9.05 8.26
N LYS A 334 26.65 -9.45 7.03
CA LYS A 334 26.15 -10.66 6.37
C LYS A 334 27.29 -11.68 6.30
N THR A 335 27.07 -12.87 6.85
CA THR A 335 28.06 -13.95 6.83
C THR A 335 27.55 -15.12 6.01
N HIS A 336 28.35 -15.55 5.04
CA HIS A 336 28.05 -16.73 4.22
C HIS A 336 28.51 -18.00 4.95
N ILE A 337 27.57 -18.89 5.22
CA ILE A 337 27.78 -20.13 5.95
C ILE A 337 27.53 -21.31 5.05
N ILE A 338 28.55 -22.15 4.87
CA ILE A 338 28.45 -23.41 4.11
C ILE A 338 27.92 -24.49 5.06
N ILE A 339 26.77 -25.08 4.72
CA ILE A 339 26.04 -26.01 5.60
C ILE A 339 26.89 -27.23 5.95
N THR A 340 27.54 -27.84 4.96
CA THR A 340 28.35 -29.05 5.16
C THR A 340 29.55 -28.83 6.09
N ARG A 341 30.13 -27.63 6.11
CA ARG A 341 31.23 -27.28 7.04
C ARG A 341 30.75 -27.27 8.48
N LEU A 342 29.62 -26.60 8.74
CA LEU A 342 29.04 -26.58 10.08
C LEU A 342 28.58 -27.97 10.53
N LEU A 343 27.94 -28.72 9.65
CA LEU A 343 27.49 -30.08 9.95
C LEU A 343 28.66 -30.98 10.36
N TYR A 344 29.75 -30.93 9.61
CA TYR A 344 30.94 -31.71 9.95
C TYR A 344 31.55 -31.27 11.28
N HIS A 345 31.76 -29.95 11.47
CA HIS A 345 32.35 -29.40 12.69
C HIS A 345 31.53 -29.75 13.94
N LEU A 346 30.21 -29.59 13.87
CA LEU A 346 29.33 -29.72 15.05
C LEU A 346 28.87 -31.14 15.33
N PHE A 347 28.77 -32.00 14.32
CA PHE A 347 28.15 -33.32 14.46
C PHE A 347 29.04 -34.50 14.06
N VAL A 348 30.20 -34.27 13.42
CA VAL A 348 31.12 -35.34 13.01
C VAL A 348 32.46 -35.23 13.73
N LYS A 349 33.21 -34.15 13.48
CA LYS A 349 34.52 -33.90 14.09
C LYS A 349 34.83 -32.40 14.07
N GLU A 350 35.23 -31.88 15.23
CA GLU A 350 35.63 -30.49 15.39
C GLU A 350 36.88 -30.17 14.56
N PHE A 351 36.87 -28.99 13.92
CA PHE A 351 37.97 -28.43 13.13
C PHE A 351 37.79 -26.92 12.97
N ASP A 352 38.82 -26.18 12.60
CA ASP A 352 38.68 -24.74 12.34
C ASP A 352 37.80 -24.49 11.09
N ILE A 353 36.58 -24.00 11.32
CA ILE A 353 35.61 -23.69 10.26
C ILE A 353 36.06 -22.54 9.36
N HIS A 354 37.05 -21.74 9.77
CA HIS A 354 37.62 -20.65 8.99
C HIS A 354 38.88 -21.07 8.19
N ASP A 355 39.42 -22.28 8.44
CA ASP A 355 40.57 -22.78 7.69
C ASP A 355 40.18 -23.10 6.23
N ARG A 356 40.71 -22.28 5.31
CA ARG A 356 40.50 -22.40 3.86
C ARG A 356 41.33 -23.51 3.22
N ARG A 357 42.29 -24.09 3.94
CA ARG A 357 43.12 -25.22 3.46
C ARG A 357 42.40 -26.55 3.57
N LEU A 358 41.32 -26.61 4.34
CA LEU A 358 40.51 -27.80 4.57
C LEU A 358 39.16 -27.65 3.89
N VAL A 359 38.70 -28.73 3.26
CA VAL A 359 37.41 -28.81 2.57
C VAL A 359 36.65 -30.03 3.05
N VAL A 360 35.35 -29.85 3.31
CA VAL A 360 34.44 -30.95 3.61
C VAL A 360 33.89 -31.48 2.30
N VAL A 361 34.30 -32.69 1.95
CA VAL A 361 33.83 -33.41 0.77
C VAL A 361 32.52 -34.12 1.12
N ASN A 362 31.46 -33.81 0.37
CA ASN A 362 30.15 -34.42 0.48
C ASN A 362 30.03 -35.55 -0.56
N LYS A 363 29.89 -36.80 -0.10
CA LYS A 363 29.71 -37.99 -0.96
C LYS A 363 28.26 -38.50 -1.00
N ASN A 364 27.30 -37.69 -0.55
CA ASN A 364 25.88 -38.03 -0.64
C ASN A 364 25.38 -38.01 -2.09
N ASN A 365 24.40 -38.86 -2.41
CA ASN A 365 23.68 -38.81 -3.67
C ASN A 365 22.18 -38.99 -3.38
N PRO A 366 21.35 -37.95 -3.54
CA PRO A 366 21.70 -36.60 -4.00
C PRO A 366 22.50 -35.78 -2.97
N LEU A 367 23.30 -34.79 -3.41
CA LEU A 367 24.16 -34.00 -2.50
C LEU A 367 23.38 -33.17 -1.46
N TRP A 368 22.12 -32.84 -1.75
CA TRP A 368 21.27 -32.06 -0.84
C TRP A 368 20.61 -32.88 0.27
N ASP A 369 20.64 -34.21 0.17
CA ASP A 369 20.15 -35.13 1.21
C ASP A 369 21.34 -35.64 2.02
N ILE A 370 21.69 -34.90 3.06
CA ILE A 370 22.98 -35.04 3.74
C ILE A 370 22.91 -36.08 4.84
N ASP A 371 23.49 -37.25 4.60
CA ASP A 371 23.96 -38.16 5.63
C ASP A 371 25.35 -37.73 6.11
N LEU A 372 25.47 -37.51 7.43
CA LEU A 372 26.70 -37.06 8.08
C LEU A 372 27.84 -38.06 7.94
N SER A 373 27.55 -39.36 7.85
CA SER A 373 28.56 -40.43 7.70
C SER A 373 29.31 -40.34 6.36
N LYS A 374 28.70 -39.69 5.37
CA LYS A 374 29.25 -39.51 4.01
C LYS A 374 29.98 -38.17 3.84
N LEU A 375 30.20 -37.43 4.93
CA LEU A 375 31.04 -36.24 4.95
C LEU A 375 32.47 -36.60 5.36
N SER A 376 33.46 -36.06 4.67
CA SER A 376 34.88 -36.26 5.01
C SER A 376 35.68 -34.99 4.87
N LEU A 377 36.59 -34.73 5.81
CA LEU A 377 37.49 -33.57 5.77
C LEU A 377 38.77 -33.93 5.03
N GLN A 378 39.14 -33.12 4.04
CA GLN A 378 40.35 -33.32 3.24
C GLN A 378 41.11 -32.00 3.05
N PRO A 379 42.45 -32.04 2.90
CA PRO A 379 43.21 -30.87 2.44
C PRO A 379 42.84 -30.51 1.00
N VAL A 380 42.72 -29.23 0.68
CA VAL A 380 42.35 -28.77 -0.68
C VAL A 380 43.31 -29.32 -1.76
N TYR A 381 44.60 -29.43 -1.44
CA TYR A 381 45.61 -29.99 -2.36
C TYR A 381 45.33 -31.45 -2.76
N SER A 382 44.75 -32.28 -1.89
CA SER A 382 44.49 -33.68 -2.24
C SER A 382 43.44 -33.82 -3.33
N LEU A 383 42.45 -32.91 -3.38
CA LEU A 383 41.45 -32.88 -4.45
C LEU A 383 42.04 -32.44 -5.79
N LEU A 384 42.92 -31.43 -5.78
CA LEU A 384 43.60 -30.96 -7.00
C LEU A 384 44.45 -32.07 -7.63
N LYS A 385 45.16 -32.84 -6.79
CA LYS A 385 45.99 -33.98 -7.24
C LYS A 385 45.14 -35.12 -7.84
N GLN A 386 43.96 -35.39 -7.29
CA GLN A 386 43.03 -36.39 -7.84
C GLN A 386 42.46 -35.97 -9.20
N LYS A 387 42.09 -34.69 -9.35
CA LYS A 387 41.56 -34.15 -10.62
C LYS A 387 42.59 -34.21 -11.76
N ASN A 388 43.87 -33.96 -11.44
CA ASN A 388 44.97 -34.05 -12.42
C ASN A 388 45.34 -35.49 -12.82
N ARG A 389 44.95 -36.50 -12.03
CA ARG A 389 45.18 -37.91 -12.35
C ARG A 389 44.09 -38.53 -13.23
N GLY A 390 42.89 -37.95 -13.28
CA GLY A 390 41.79 -38.43 -14.13
C GLY A 390 41.76 -37.84 -15.55
N ASN A 391 42.62 -36.86 -15.85
CA ASN A 391 42.77 -36.23 -17.17
C ASN A 391 44.05 -36.68 -17.91
N ARG A 392 44.71 -37.72 -17.41
CA ARG A 392 45.73 -38.51 -18.13
C ARG A 392 45.16 -39.91 -18.29
#